data_AF-A0A534BY30-F1
#
_entry.id   AF-A0A534BY30-F1
#
_cell.length_a   1.000
_cell.length_b   1.000
_cell.length_c   1.000
_cell.angle_alpha   90.00
_cell.angle_beta   90.00
_cell.angle_gamma   90.00
#
_symmetry.space_group_name_H-M   'P 1'
#
loop_
_entity.id
_entity.type
_entity.pdbx_description
1 polymer ?
#
loop_
_entity_poly.entity_id
_entity_poly.type
_entity_poly.pdbx_seq_one_letter_code
_entity_poly.pdbx_strand_id
1 'polypeptide(L)'
;MDLLIVRHAIAFERNPKRWRNDAQRPLSPEGMLRARKAAAGLKRIANRPVRVLTSSLLRAQQTAAILTEFAGWPKAVECAQLSPGESPQALLEALRGSRDKCIAVV
;
A
#
# COMPACT_ATOMS: atom_id res chain seq x y z
N MET A 1 -19.50 -1.08 2.14
CA MET A 1 -18.18 -0.50 1.81
C MET A 1 -17.17 -1.60 2.00
N ASP A 2 -16.37 -1.87 0.98
CA ASP A 2 -15.32 -2.88 1.03
C ASP A 2 -13.99 -2.18 1.35
N LEU A 3 -13.21 -2.75 2.27
CA LEU A 3 -11.86 -2.28 2.58
C LEU A 3 -10.86 -3.37 2.20
N LEU A 4 -10.03 -3.10 1.19
CA LEU A 4 -8.94 -3.98 0.79
C LEU A 4 -7.69 -3.57 1.57
N ILE A 5 -7.19 -4.47 2.43
CA ILE A 5 -5.97 -4.24 3.20
C ILE A 5 -4.83 -4.99 2.54
N VAL A 6 -3.85 -4.26 2.01
CA VAL A 6 -2.68 -4.82 1.34
C VAL A 6 -1.45 -4.50 2.15
N ARG A 7 -0.77 -5.51 2.69
CA ARG A 7 0.55 -5.27 3.28
C ARG A 7 1.55 -4.93 2.18
N HIS A 8 2.43 -3.97 2.42
CA HIS A 8 3.58 -3.70 1.54
C HIS A 8 4.35 -4.99 1.18
N ALA A 9 4.90 -5.04 -0.03
CA ALA A 9 5.67 -6.18 -0.50
C ALA A 9 7.03 -6.32 0.21
N ILE A 10 7.77 -7.37 -0.13
CA ILE A 10 9.07 -7.68 0.49
C ILE A 10 10.04 -6.52 0.24
N ALA A 11 10.52 -5.94 1.33
CA ALA A 11 11.57 -4.93 1.32
C ALA A 11 12.92 -5.59 1.58
N PHE A 12 14.00 -4.88 1.28
CA PHE A 12 15.33 -5.28 1.77
C PHE A 12 15.32 -5.44 3.29
N GLU A 13 16.28 -6.17 3.85
CA GLU A 13 16.48 -6.22 5.29
C GLU A 13 16.89 -4.86 5.88
N ARG A 14 16.67 -4.67 7.18
CA ARG A 14 17.09 -3.44 7.85
C ARG A 14 18.61 -3.35 7.83
N ASN A 15 19.12 -2.27 7.23
CA ASN A 15 20.55 -2.01 7.19
C ASN A 15 20.81 -0.50 7.40
N PRO A 16 21.18 -0.08 8.63
CA PRO A 16 21.47 1.33 8.94
C PRO A 16 22.61 1.94 8.13
N LYS A 17 23.55 1.12 7.63
CA LYS A 17 24.65 1.59 6.77
C LYS A 17 24.17 1.95 5.35
N ARG A 18 23.04 1.37 4.92
CA ARG A 18 22.47 1.55 3.58
C ARG A 18 21.30 2.52 3.57
N TRP A 19 20.49 2.52 4.64
CA TRP A 19 19.38 3.45 4.85
C TRP A 19 19.43 3.99 6.26
N ARG A 20 19.65 5.31 6.39
CA ARG A 20 19.70 5.99 7.68
C ARG A 20 18.39 5.87 8.46
N ASN A 21 17.26 5.72 7.75
CA ASN A 21 15.93 5.54 8.32
C ASN A 21 15.24 4.33 7.67
N ASP A 22 14.59 3.47 8.47
CA ASP A 22 13.77 2.35 7.98
C ASP A 22 12.66 2.79 7.01
N ALA A 23 12.18 4.04 7.12
CA ALA A 23 11.20 4.62 6.22
C ALA A 23 11.67 4.70 4.76
N GLN A 24 12.98 4.80 4.53
CA GLN A 24 13.60 4.88 3.20
C GLN A 24 13.95 3.51 2.62
N ARG A 25 13.67 2.42 3.34
CA ARG A 25 13.99 1.06 2.89
C ARG A 25 13.07 0.66 1.74
N PRO A 26 13.61 0.44 0.51
CA PRO A 26 12.81 0.13 -0.66
C PRO A 26 12.44 -1.36 -0.71
N LEU A 27 11.53 -1.69 -1.61
CA LEU A 27 11.25 -3.06 -2.03
C LEU A 27 12.53 -3.75 -2.55
N SER A 28 12.67 -5.04 -2.26
CA SER A 28 13.69 -5.85 -2.90
C SER A 28 13.30 -6.17 -4.35
N PRO A 29 14.24 -6.50 -5.24
CA PRO A 29 13.93 -6.94 -6.60
C PRO A 29 12.94 -8.11 -6.63
N GLU A 30 13.13 -9.09 -5.73
CA GLU A 30 12.20 -10.22 -5.58
C GLU A 30 10.81 -9.75 -5.10
N GLY A 31 10.78 -8.83 -4.13
CA GLY A 31 9.54 -8.24 -3.63
C GLY A 31 8.74 -7.52 -4.71
N MET A 32 9.42 -6.75 -5.56
CA MET A 32 8.80 -6.10 -6.72
C MET A 32 8.23 -7.14 -7.70
N LEU A 33 8.97 -8.20 -8.01
CA LEU A 33 8.50 -9.26 -8.90
C LEU A 33 7.26 -9.97 -8.35
N ARG A 34 7.26 -10.30 -7.05
CA ARG A 34 6.12 -10.92 -6.38
C ARG A 34 4.91 -9.98 -6.33
N ALA A 35 5.12 -8.69 -6.06
CA ALA A 35 4.07 -7.68 -6.06
C ALA A 35 3.41 -7.55 -7.44
N ARG A 36 4.20 -7.56 -8.54
CA ARG A 36 3.66 -7.54 -9.91
C ARG A 36 2.75 -8.75 -10.19
N LYS A 37 3.18 -9.95 -9.78
CA LYS A 37 2.36 -11.17 -9.89
C LYS A 37 1.07 -11.08 -9.09
N ALA A 38 1.16 -10.59 -7.84
CA ALA A 38 -0.02 -10.40 -6.99
C ALA A 38 -0.99 -9.36 -7.58
N ALA A 39 -0.47 -8.24 -8.10
CA ALA A 39 -1.27 -7.21 -8.77
C ALA A 39 -2.04 -7.76 -9.98
N ALA A 40 -1.40 -8.59 -10.80
CA ALA A 40 -2.07 -9.25 -11.93
C ALA A 40 -3.17 -10.23 -11.49
N GLY A 41 -3.03 -10.84 -10.31
CA GLY A 41 -4.07 -11.65 -9.67
C GLY A 41 -5.22 -10.80 -9.14
N LEU A 42 -4.90 -9.74 -8.38
CA LEU A 42 -5.87 -8.79 -7.83
C LEU A 42 -6.72 -8.13 -8.91
N LYS A 43 -6.14 -7.81 -10.07
CA LYS A 43 -6.88 -7.31 -11.24
C LYS A 43 -8.03 -8.22 -11.67
N ARG A 44 -7.91 -9.53 -11.44
CA ARG A 44 -8.90 -10.54 -11.83
C ARG A 44 -9.89 -10.88 -10.73
N ILE A 45 -9.48 -10.82 -9.46
CA ILE A 45 -10.28 -11.36 -8.34
C ILE A 45 -10.89 -10.29 -7.44
N ALA A 46 -10.36 -9.06 -7.43
CA ALA A 46 -10.80 -8.00 -6.55
C ALA A 46 -11.53 -6.90 -7.33
N ASN A 47 -12.55 -6.32 -6.72
CA ASN A 47 -13.15 -5.08 -7.22
C ASN A 47 -12.07 -4.00 -7.29
N ARG A 48 -12.04 -3.25 -8.40
CA ARG A 48 -11.15 -2.10 -8.53
C ARG A 48 -11.53 -1.06 -7.47
N PRO A 49 -10.62 -0.67 -6.57
CA PRO A 49 -10.91 0.35 -5.57
C PRO A 49 -11.08 1.70 -6.25
N VAL A 50 -11.99 2.53 -5.71
CA VAL A 50 -12.17 3.91 -6.17
C VAL A 50 -11.10 4.83 -5.61
N ARG A 51 -10.49 4.43 -4.48
CA ARG A 51 -9.43 5.17 -3.80
C ARG A 51 -8.39 4.20 -3.25
N VAL A 52 -7.10 4.57 -3.38
CA VAL A 52 -5.99 3.87 -2.75
C VAL A 52 -5.31 4.83 -1.79
N LEU A 53 -5.15 4.42 -0.54
CA LEU A 53 -4.38 5.13 0.48
C LEU A 53 -3.09 4.35 0.76
N THR A 54 -1.99 5.04 1.02
CA THR A 54 -0.71 4.40 1.34
C THR A 54 -0.06 5.04 2.56
N SER A 55 0.66 4.23 3.34
CA SER A 55 1.65 4.72 4.29
C SER A 55 2.74 5.55 3.60
N SER A 56 3.38 6.47 4.35
CA SER A 56 4.49 7.32 3.87
C SER A 56 5.81 6.57 3.68
N LEU A 57 5.89 5.31 4.13
CA LEU A 57 7.06 4.47 3.99
C LEU A 57 7.29 4.10 2.53
N LEU A 58 8.54 4.22 2.06
CA LEU A 58 8.89 4.01 0.65
C LEU A 58 8.43 2.65 0.11
N ARG A 59 8.56 1.59 0.89
CA ARG A 59 8.10 0.24 0.53
C ARG A 59 6.59 0.14 0.30
N ALA A 60 5.78 0.90 1.05
CA ALA A 60 4.33 0.95 0.87
C ALA A 60 3.99 1.74 -0.41
N GLN A 61 4.59 2.92 -0.58
CA GLN A 61 4.44 3.73 -1.79
C GLN A 61 4.81 2.97 -3.07
N GLN A 62 5.92 2.23 -3.06
CA GLN A 62 6.35 1.40 -4.18
C GLN A 62 5.39 0.24 -4.45
N THR A 63 4.84 -0.38 -3.40
CA THR A 63 3.82 -1.42 -3.56
C THR A 63 2.56 -0.83 -4.19
N ALA A 64 2.12 0.34 -3.74
CA ALA A 64 0.96 1.03 -4.28
C ALA A 64 1.17 1.43 -5.75
N ALA A 65 2.36 1.92 -6.11
CA ALA A 65 2.72 2.21 -7.50
C ALA A 65 2.64 0.97 -8.41
N ILE A 66 3.09 -0.20 -7.91
CA ILE A 66 2.95 -1.47 -8.64
C ILE A 66 1.47 -1.83 -8.82
N LEU A 67 0.62 -1.62 -7.81
CA LEU A 67 -0.82 -1.88 -7.94
C LEU A 67 -1.49 -0.93 -8.95
N THR A 68 -1.08 0.33 -8.98
CA THR A 68 -1.51 1.28 -10.02
C THR A 68 -1.15 0.77 -11.41
N GLU A 69 0.12 0.42 -11.65
CA GLU A 69 0.63 0.00 -12.96
C GLU A 69 0.06 -1.35 -13.41
N PHE A 70 0.04 -2.35 -12.53
CA PHE A 70 -0.26 -3.75 -12.91
C PHE A 70 -1.70 -4.18 -12.61
N ALA A 71 -2.34 -3.60 -11.59
CA ALA A 71 -3.75 -3.88 -11.28
C ALA A 71 -4.71 -2.83 -11.86
N GLY A 72 -4.19 -1.71 -12.40
CA GLY A 72 -5.00 -0.62 -12.93
C GLY A 72 -5.71 0.18 -11.84
N TRP A 73 -5.22 0.13 -10.60
CA TRP A 73 -5.78 0.89 -9.49
C TRP A 73 -5.46 2.39 -9.63
N PRO A 74 -6.24 3.30 -9.02
CA PRO A 74 -5.89 4.72 -9.06
C PRO A 74 -4.54 4.98 -8.37
N LYS A 75 -3.94 6.15 -8.66
CA LYS A 75 -2.72 6.59 -7.97
C LYS A 75 -3.01 6.73 -6.47
N ALA A 76 -2.12 6.18 -5.65
CA ALA A 76 -2.29 6.24 -4.21
C ALA A 76 -2.08 7.65 -3.65
N VAL A 77 -2.83 7.96 -2.59
CA VAL A 77 -2.69 9.18 -1.80
C VAL A 77 -2.12 8.80 -0.44
N GLU A 78 -1.17 9.57 0.06
CA GLU A 78 -0.61 9.33 1.39
C GLU A 78 -1.66 9.53 2.49
N CYS A 79 -1.63 8.67 3.49
CA CYS A 79 -2.48 8.74 4.66
C CYS A 79 -1.62 8.49 5.90
N ALA A 80 -1.49 9.52 6.75
CA ALA A 80 -0.63 9.47 7.93
C ALA A 80 -1.02 8.35 8.90
N GLN A 81 -2.33 8.04 8.98
CA GLN A 81 -2.91 7.00 9.83
C GLN A 81 -2.52 5.56 9.40
N LEU A 82 -1.86 5.39 8.26
CA LEU A 82 -1.26 4.12 7.82
C LEU A 82 0.22 3.99 8.23
N SER A 83 0.76 4.94 8.99
CA SER A 83 2.13 4.85 9.49
C SER A 83 2.24 3.74 10.56
N PRO A 84 3.38 3.03 10.64
CA PRO A 84 3.58 2.06 11.71
C PRO A 84 3.44 2.70 13.08
N GLY A 85 2.68 2.07 13.98
CA GLY A 85 2.42 2.58 15.33
C GLY A 85 1.11 3.37 15.46
N GLU A 86 0.48 3.75 14.35
CA GLU A 86 -0.85 4.36 14.37
C GLU A 86 -1.93 3.34 14.75
N SER A 87 -3.00 3.83 15.37
CA SER A 87 -4.12 2.99 15.76
C SER A 87 -5.05 2.71 14.58
N PRO A 88 -5.61 1.50 14.44
CA PRO A 88 -6.64 1.21 13.45
C PRO A 88 -7.85 2.15 13.55
N GLN A 89 -8.18 2.60 14.76
CA GLN A 89 -9.27 3.53 15.02
C GLN A 89 -9.05 4.87 14.29
N ALA A 90 -7.82 5.41 14.28
CA ALA A 90 -7.52 6.65 13.58
C ALA A 90 -7.80 6.54 12.07
N LEU A 91 -7.48 5.39 11.46
CA LEU A 91 -7.82 5.12 10.05
C LEU A 91 -9.34 5.04 9.86
N LEU A 92 -10.05 4.32 10.74
CA LEU A 92 -11.51 4.19 10.64
C LEU A 92 -12.21 5.54 10.77
N GLU A 93 -11.73 6.42 11.65
CA GLU A 93 -12.21 7.80 11.77
C GLU A 93 -11.94 8.60 10.49
N ALA A 94 -10.74 8.48 9.89
CA ALA A 94 -10.41 9.13 8.63
C ALA A 94 -11.26 8.65 7.44
N LEU A 95 -11.78 7.42 7.51
CA LEU A 95 -12.67 6.84 6.51
C LEU A 95 -14.15 7.08 6.82
N ARG A 96 -14.50 7.61 8.00
CA ARG A 96 -15.88 7.84 8.42
C ARG A 96 -16.58 8.81 7.47
N GLY A 97 -17.81 8.47 7.08
CA GLY A 97 -18.61 9.28 6.16
C GLY A 97 -18.23 9.15 4.68
N SER A 98 -17.22 8.34 4.34
CA SER A 98 -16.92 8.02 2.95
C SER A 98 -18.09 7.27 2.30
N ARG A 99 -18.46 7.68 1.07
CA ARG A 99 -19.45 6.98 0.23
C ARG A 99 -18.79 6.04 -0.79
N ASP A 100 -17.47 5.90 -0.70
CA ASP A 100 -16.69 5.05 -1.60
C ASP A 100 -17.08 3.57 -1.41
N LYS A 101 -17.43 2.90 -2.51
CA LYS A 101 -17.88 1.51 -2.47
C LYS A 101 -16.75 0.55 -2.10
N CYS A 102 -15.53 0.82 -2.57
CA CYS A 102 -14.33 0.02 -2.27
C CYS A 102 -13.10 0.93 -2.14
N ILE A 103 -12.42 0.86 -0.99
CA ILE A 103 -11.17 1.57 -0.71
C ILE A 103 -10.07 0.53 -0.51
N ALA A 104 -8.87 0.79 -1.02
CA ALA A 104 -7.69 0.02 -0.69
C ALA A 104 -6.72 0.82 0.19
N VAL A 105 -6.07 0.14 1.13
CA VAL A 105 -5.01 0.69 1.98
C VAL A 105 -3.74 -0.16 1.83
N VAL A 106 -2.57 0.49 1.75
CA VAL A 106 -1.26 -0.13 1.53
C VAL A 106 -0.25 0.24 2.61
#